data_AF-A0A4Q6AIS4-F1
#
_entry.id   AF-A0A4Q6AIS4-F1
#
_cell.length_a   1.000
_cell.length_b   1.000
_cell.length_c   1.000
_cell.angle_alpha   90.00
_cell.angle_beta   90.00
_cell.angle_gamma   90.00
#
_symmetry.space_group_name_H-M   'P 1'
#
loop_
_entity.id
_entity.type
_entity.pdbx_description
1 polymer ?
#
loop_
_entity_poly.entity_id
_entity_poly.type
_entity_poly.pdbx_seq_one_letter_code
_entity_poly.pdbx_strand_id
1 'polypeptide(L)'
;MKKSDAENLVAGVGIKAARHLKIYNRQDLMSLTRLRRFETKLGERLQVLSDAEEIERSVQSSSARFVLLGIPEDIGAKGNYGIGGADTLWIPFLQNLLNIQSNDFFDGQEVLLLGHFDFGDIQYLIDTTARGEEEKIEAYRHAVHTIDDEVEHIIKMITSVGKLPIVIGGGHNNSYPLIKGSAKGWHKAGVIPLPQINCINVDAHADYRPTEGRHSGNAFRYAEEDGFLQKYCVVGLHENYLPQNSWSDIVNNPFI
;
A
#
# COMPACT_ATOMS: atom_id res chain seq x y z
N MET A 1 -1.41 41.64 22.84
CA MET A 1 -0.45 41.60 21.72
C MET A 1 0.06 40.16 21.63
N LYS A 2 -0.34 39.52 20.52
CA LYS A 2 -0.22 38.13 20.03
C LYS A 2 0.46 37.03 20.87
N LYS A 3 -0.37 36.05 21.27
CA LYS A 3 -0.08 34.60 21.24
C LYS A 3 -0.01 34.19 19.76
N SER A 4 1.16 34.03 19.16
CA SER A 4 1.24 33.58 17.74
C SER A 4 2.36 32.59 17.41
N ASP A 5 3.22 32.20 18.34
CA ASP A 5 4.48 31.54 17.93
C ASP A 5 4.59 30.08 18.40
N ALA A 6 3.46 29.40 18.64
CA ALA A 6 3.44 28.01 19.15
C ALA A 6 2.82 26.97 18.18
N GLU A 7 2.55 27.31 16.91
CA GLU A 7 1.86 26.40 15.97
C GLU A 7 2.59 26.11 14.64
N ASN A 8 3.89 26.39 14.53
CA ASN A 8 4.65 26.08 13.30
C ASN A 8 5.86 25.15 13.53
N LEU A 9 5.57 23.92 13.96
CA LEU A 9 6.48 22.78 13.84
C LEU A 9 5.74 21.63 13.15
N VAL A 10 5.31 21.87 11.91
CA VAL A 10 5.04 20.79 10.97
C VAL A 10 6.39 20.19 10.61
N ALA A 11 6.78 19.14 11.31
CA ALA A 11 7.92 18.33 10.95
C ALA A 11 7.70 17.81 9.53
N GLY A 12 8.52 18.27 8.59
CA GLY A 12 8.56 17.71 7.25
C GLY A 12 8.75 16.19 7.34
N VAL A 13 7.96 15.44 6.57
CA VAL A 13 8.12 14.00 6.41
C VAL A 13 9.48 13.74 5.78
N GLY A 14 10.48 13.48 6.61
CA GLY A 14 11.78 13.07 6.14
C GLY A 14 11.72 11.66 5.58
N ILE A 15 12.45 11.43 4.49
CA ILE A 15 12.71 10.11 3.85
C ILE A 15 13.06 9.00 4.86
N LYS A 16 13.56 9.37 6.06
CA LYS A 16 13.91 8.43 7.14
C LYS A 16 12.78 7.49 7.59
N ALA A 17 11.51 7.88 7.43
CA ALA A 17 10.38 7.06 7.89
C ALA A 17 9.90 6.00 6.87
N ALA A 18 10.38 6.03 5.63
CA ALA A 18 10.06 5.06 4.59
C ALA A 18 11.34 4.73 3.80
N ARG A 19 12.28 4.04 4.46
CA ARG A 19 13.63 3.79 3.97
C ARG A 19 13.64 3.03 2.64
N HIS A 20 12.65 2.15 2.43
CA HIS A 20 12.59 1.28 1.26
C HIS A 20 11.83 1.90 0.09
N LEU A 21 11.28 3.12 0.24
CA LEU A 21 10.58 3.80 -0.85
C LEU A 21 11.56 4.36 -1.89
N LYS A 22 11.44 3.88 -3.13
CA LYS A 22 12.11 4.39 -4.32
C LYS A 22 11.18 5.33 -5.05
N ILE A 23 11.53 6.61 -5.10
CA ILE A 23 10.77 7.66 -5.79
C ILE A 23 11.12 7.67 -7.28
N TYR A 24 10.11 7.85 -8.13
CA TYR A 24 10.31 8.01 -9.56
C TYR A 24 10.34 9.46 -10.00
N ASN A 25 11.16 9.72 -11.01
CA ASN A 25 11.23 10.98 -11.74
C ASN A 25 10.78 10.77 -13.20
N ARG A 26 10.76 11.87 -13.97
CA ARG A 26 10.33 11.86 -15.37
C ARG A 26 11.12 10.89 -16.24
N GLN A 27 12.43 10.77 -16.01
CA GLN A 27 13.31 9.89 -16.78
C GLN A 27 12.96 8.41 -16.57
N ASP A 28 12.61 8.03 -15.33
CA ASP A 28 12.21 6.65 -15.01
C ASP A 28 10.96 6.24 -15.81
N LEU A 29 9.94 7.09 -15.81
CA LEU A 29 8.71 6.86 -16.60
C LEU A 29 9.01 6.77 -18.10
N MET A 30 9.84 7.69 -18.61
CA MET A 30 10.16 7.71 -20.03
C MET A 30 10.97 6.48 -20.47
N SER A 31 11.81 5.92 -19.59
CA SER A 31 12.56 4.70 -19.88
C SER A 31 11.67 3.47 -20.11
N LEU A 32 10.45 3.48 -19.54
CA LEU A 32 9.46 2.42 -19.68
C LEU A 32 8.37 2.72 -20.72
N THR A 33 8.36 3.93 -21.27
CA THR A 33 7.33 4.40 -22.22
C THR A 33 7.81 4.23 -23.67
N ARG A 34 7.05 3.46 -24.45
CA ARG A 34 7.30 3.18 -25.87
C ARG A 34 6.59 4.22 -26.73
N LEU A 35 7.31 5.30 -27.03
CA LEU A 35 6.83 6.37 -27.88
C LEU A 35 6.52 5.86 -29.30
N ARG A 36 5.39 6.32 -29.85
CA ARG A 36 4.99 6.06 -31.22
C ARG A 36 4.48 7.35 -31.85
N ARG A 37 4.91 7.63 -33.08
CA ARG A 37 4.47 8.82 -33.83
C ARG A 37 2.94 8.87 -33.91
N PHE A 38 2.39 10.07 -33.70
CA PHE A 38 0.95 10.36 -33.73
C PHE A 38 0.12 9.70 -32.61
N GLU A 39 0.77 9.18 -31.56
CA GLU A 39 0.13 8.69 -30.35
C GLU A 39 0.65 9.49 -29.14
N THR A 40 -0.16 9.55 -28.08
CA THR A 40 0.30 10.01 -26.76
C THR A 40 0.07 8.89 -25.77
N LYS A 41 1.14 8.44 -25.13
CA LYS A 41 1.12 7.40 -24.12
C LYS A 41 0.89 8.00 -22.73
N LEU A 42 0.28 7.22 -21.86
CA LEU A 42 0.02 7.67 -20.49
C LEU A 42 1.31 8.04 -19.74
N GLY A 43 2.41 7.33 -19.97
CA GLY A 43 3.69 7.61 -19.32
C GLY A 43 4.29 8.98 -19.67
N GLU A 44 3.86 9.60 -20.78
CA GLU A 44 4.21 10.98 -21.12
C GLU A 44 3.46 12.01 -20.26
N ARG A 45 2.33 11.59 -19.65
CA ARG A 45 1.34 12.49 -19.04
C ARG A 45 1.24 12.39 -17.53
N LEU A 46 1.54 11.22 -16.94
CA LEU A 46 1.50 11.03 -15.49
C LEU A 46 2.33 12.09 -14.77
N GLN A 47 1.87 12.57 -13.62
CA GLN A 47 2.66 13.47 -12.79
C GLN A 47 3.74 12.69 -12.02
N VAL A 48 4.82 13.37 -11.68
CA VAL A 48 5.87 12.91 -10.75
C VAL A 48 6.07 14.00 -9.69
N LEU A 49 6.76 13.69 -8.59
CA LEU A 49 7.03 14.70 -7.57
C LEU A 49 7.84 15.88 -8.16
N SER A 50 7.52 17.09 -7.72
CA SER A 50 8.32 18.29 -8.03
C SER A 50 9.66 18.31 -7.29
N ASP A 51 9.68 17.73 -6.09
CA ASP A 51 10.84 17.62 -5.22
C ASP A 51 10.77 16.29 -4.46
N ALA A 52 11.79 15.45 -4.64
CA ALA A 52 11.87 14.13 -4.01
C ALA A 52 12.29 14.19 -2.54
N GLU A 53 12.88 15.29 -2.08
CA GLU A 53 13.28 15.47 -0.68
C GLU A 53 12.10 15.89 0.21
N GLU A 54 11.12 16.57 -0.38
CA GLU A 54 9.92 17.10 0.29
C GLU A 54 8.64 16.39 -0.22
N ILE A 55 8.54 15.07 0.01
CA ILE A 55 7.47 14.22 -0.52
C ILE A 55 6.07 14.76 -0.19
N GLU A 56 5.78 15.03 1.09
CA GLU A 56 4.45 15.49 1.53
C GLU A 56 4.05 16.79 0.84
N ARG A 57 4.98 17.76 0.77
CA ARG A 57 4.74 19.05 0.11
C ARG A 57 4.51 18.89 -1.39
N SER A 58 5.31 18.04 -2.05
CA SER A 58 5.18 17.73 -3.47
C SER A 58 3.86 17.03 -3.80
N VAL A 59 3.41 16.09 -2.95
CA VAL A 59 2.11 15.44 -3.11
C VAL A 59 0.97 16.42 -2.88
N GLN A 60 1.08 17.28 -1.85
CA GLN A 60 0.06 18.28 -1.53
C GLN A 60 -0.10 19.34 -2.63
N SER A 61 1.02 19.78 -3.23
CA SER A 61 1.03 20.82 -4.28
C SER A 61 0.62 20.29 -5.66
N SER A 62 0.72 18.98 -5.89
CA SER A 62 0.27 18.35 -7.14
C SER A 62 -1.23 18.53 -7.35
N SER A 63 -1.64 18.76 -8.60
CA SER A 63 -3.05 18.77 -8.99
C SER A 63 -3.64 17.36 -9.13
N ALA A 64 -2.82 16.30 -9.09
CA ALA A 64 -3.28 14.93 -9.19
C ALA A 64 -4.24 14.60 -8.04
N ARG A 65 -5.28 13.83 -8.35
CA ARG A 65 -6.25 13.32 -7.36
C ARG A 65 -5.79 12.00 -6.76
N PHE A 66 -5.11 11.19 -7.57
CA PHE A 66 -4.65 9.86 -7.22
C PHE A 66 -3.13 9.83 -7.07
N VAL A 67 -2.63 9.11 -6.07
CA VAL A 67 -1.21 8.82 -5.91
C VAL A 67 -1.00 7.32 -6.10
N LEU A 68 -0.33 6.95 -7.18
CA LEU A 68 -0.02 5.58 -7.54
C LEU A 68 1.34 5.17 -6.98
N LEU A 69 1.41 4.03 -6.29
CA LEU A 69 2.65 3.45 -5.80
C LEU A 69 2.64 1.91 -5.81
N GLY A 70 3.83 1.34 -5.92
CA GLY A 70 4.04 -0.10 -5.90
C GLY A 70 4.47 -0.63 -4.52
N ILE A 71 4.06 -1.86 -4.18
CA ILE A 71 4.63 -2.65 -3.07
C ILE A 71 5.05 -4.04 -3.57
N PRO A 72 6.04 -4.18 -4.46
CA PRO A 72 6.48 -5.47 -4.99
C PRO A 72 7.17 -6.33 -3.92
N GLU A 73 6.40 -7.03 -3.09
CA GLU A 73 6.90 -7.98 -2.11
C GLU A 73 5.97 -9.19 -1.96
N ASP A 74 6.52 -10.33 -1.55
CA ASP A 74 5.78 -11.57 -1.27
C ASP A 74 6.13 -12.17 0.11
N ILE A 75 6.75 -11.39 0.99
CA ILE A 75 7.21 -11.80 2.34
C ILE A 75 6.02 -12.25 3.18
N GLY A 76 4.91 -11.49 3.17
CA GLY A 76 3.72 -11.88 3.91
C GLY A 76 3.00 -13.09 3.32
N ALA A 77 3.11 -13.34 2.02
CA ALA A 77 2.61 -14.57 1.40
C ALA A 77 3.44 -15.78 1.84
N LYS A 78 4.78 -15.66 1.83
CA LYS A 78 5.70 -16.71 2.32
C LYS A 78 5.53 -16.98 3.82
N GLY A 79 5.31 -15.94 4.63
CA GLY A 79 4.98 -16.06 6.06
C GLY A 79 3.62 -16.71 6.36
N ASN A 80 2.78 -16.87 5.34
CA ASN A 80 1.52 -17.63 5.37
C ASN A 80 1.64 -18.99 4.68
N TYR A 81 2.87 -19.51 4.50
CA TYR A 81 3.15 -20.76 3.78
C TYR A 81 2.71 -20.76 2.30
N GLY A 82 2.45 -19.58 1.73
CA GLY A 82 2.08 -19.41 0.33
C GLY A 82 3.29 -19.49 -0.60
N ILE A 83 3.00 -19.67 -1.89
CA ILE A 83 4.02 -19.60 -2.95
C ILE A 83 4.29 -18.13 -3.28
N GLY A 84 5.57 -17.77 -3.37
CA GLY A 84 6.01 -16.43 -3.76
C GLY A 84 5.74 -16.08 -5.24
N GLY A 85 6.13 -14.87 -5.64
CA GLY A 85 6.06 -14.38 -7.02
C GLY A 85 5.26 -13.09 -7.20
N ALA A 86 4.51 -12.65 -6.19
CA ALA A 86 3.78 -11.37 -6.23
C ALA A 86 4.73 -10.16 -6.26
N ASP A 87 5.97 -10.31 -5.81
CA ASP A 87 7.05 -9.33 -5.93
C ASP A 87 7.35 -8.95 -7.38
N THR A 88 7.16 -9.88 -8.33
CA THR A 88 7.48 -9.63 -9.75
C THR A 88 6.47 -8.76 -10.50
N LEU A 89 5.30 -8.45 -9.90
CA LEU A 89 4.16 -7.88 -10.63
C LEU A 89 4.34 -6.41 -11.05
N TRP A 90 5.17 -5.66 -10.32
CA TRP A 90 5.21 -4.19 -10.44
C TRP A 90 5.72 -3.72 -11.81
N ILE A 91 6.82 -4.28 -12.29
CA ILE A 91 7.41 -3.86 -13.57
C ILE A 91 6.48 -4.19 -14.76
N PRO A 92 5.93 -5.42 -14.90
CA PRO A 92 4.95 -5.72 -15.95
C PRO A 92 3.70 -4.83 -15.89
N PHE A 93 3.14 -4.59 -14.69
CA PHE A 93 2.02 -3.67 -14.50
C PHE A 93 2.37 -2.26 -15.01
N LEU A 94 3.50 -1.72 -14.54
CA LEU A 94 3.90 -0.35 -14.86
C LEU A 94 4.20 -0.18 -16.34
N GLN A 95 4.89 -1.15 -16.96
CA GLN A 95 5.10 -1.17 -18.40
C GLN A 95 3.77 -1.21 -19.18
N ASN A 96 2.78 -1.98 -18.72
CA ASN A 96 1.48 -2.00 -19.37
C ASN A 96 0.76 -0.64 -19.23
N LEU A 97 0.65 -0.14 -18.00
CA LEU A 97 -0.03 1.12 -17.67
C LEU A 97 0.56 2.30 -18.43
N LEU A 98 1.88 2.48 -18.41
CA LEU A 98 2.53 3.64 -19.07
C LEU A 98 2.34 3.64 -20.59
N ASN A 99 2.04 2.49 -21.19
CA ASN A 99 1.93 2.31 -22.64
C ASN A 99 0.51 2.25 -23.19
N ILE A 100 -0.52 2.42 -22.34
CA ILE A 100 -1.89 2.66 -22.81
C ILE A 100 -2.01 4.06 -23.44
N GLN A 101 -3.07 4.28 -24.21
CA GLN A 101 -3.32 5.56 -24.85
C GLN A 101 -3.83 6.59 -23.84
N SER A 102 -3.22 7.76 -23.83
CA SER A 102 -3.81 8.96 -23.24
C SER A 102 -4.89 9.49 -24.18
N ASN A 103 -6.11 9.69 -23.68
CA ASN A 103 -7.24 10.18 -24.45
C ASN A 103 -8.24 10.94 -23.55
N ASP A 104 -9.36 11.38 -24.11
CA ASP A 104 -10.37 12.19 -23.40
C ASP A 104 -11.03 11.48 -22.20
N PHE A 105 -10.94 10.15 -22.11
CA PHE A 105 -11.47 9.39 -20.97
C PHE A 105 -10.45 9.24 -19.83
N PHE A 106 -9.17 9.17 -20.18
CA PHE A 106 -8.07 9.05 -19.23
C PHE A 106 -6.82 9.70 -19.81
N ASP A 107 -6.53 10.92 -19.38
CA ASP A 107 -5.40 11.71 -19.90
C ASP A 107 -4.13 11.60 -19.03
N GLY A 108 -4.26 10.99 -17.85
CA GLY A 108 -3.17 10.72 -16.90
C GLY A 108 -2.80 11.87 -15.97
N GLN A 109 -3.29 13.09 -16.19
CA GLN A 109 -2.96 14.24 -15.36
C GLN A 109 -3.54 14.12 -13.95
N GLU A 110 -4.60 13.33 -13.76
CA GLU A 110 -5.17 13.09 -12.44
C GLU A 110 -4.35 12.13 -11.56
N VAL A 111 -3.29 11.52 -12.09
CA VAL A 111 -2.46 10.52 -11.39
C VAL A 111 -1.02 11.03 -11.23
N LEU A 112 -0.53 10.98 -10.00
CA LEU A 112 0.88 11.13 -9.67
C LEU A 112 1.47 9.75 -9.39
N LEU A 113 2.51 9.36 -10.13
CA LEU A 113 3.24 8.14 -9.88
C LEU A 113 4.38 8.43 -8.91
N LEU A 114 4.23 7.97 -7.67
CA LEU A 114 5.20 8.21 -6.60
C LEU A 114 6.45 7.34 -6.77
N GLY A 115 6.27 6.06 -7.09
CA GLY A 115 7.35 5.08 -7.16
C GLY A 115 6.94 3.74 -6.57
N HIS A 116 7.86 3.05 -5.89
CA HIS A 116 7.58 1.75 -5.28
C HIS A 116 8.46 1.48 -4.06
N PHE A 117 7.99 0.60 -3.17
CA PHE A 117 8.84 0.03 -2.13
C PHE A 117 9.73 -1.08 -2.67
N ASP A 118 10.92 -1.22 -2.08
CA ASP A 118 11.88 -2.28 -2.37
C ASP A 118 12.40 -2.88 -1.05
N PHE A 119 11.80 -4.00 -0.64
CA PHE A 119 12.15 -4.75 0.57
C PHE A 119 13.09 -5.94 0.29
N GLY A 120 13.79 -5.92 -0.86
CA GLY A 120 14.63 -7.03 -1.30
C GLY A 120 15.80 -7.34 -0.37
N ASP A 121 16.31 -6.34 0.36
CA ASP A 121 17.37 -6.53 1.36
C ASP A 121 16.90 -7.33 2.57
N ILE A 122 15.68 -7.06 3.07
CA ILE A 122 15.06 -7.82 4.15
C ILE A 122 14.84 -9.28 3.72
N GLN A 123 14.27 -9.48 2.53
CA GLN A 123 14.05 -10.82 1.99
C GLN A 123 15.36 -11.60 1.81
N TYR A 124 16.37 -10.97 1.20
CA TYR A 124 17.69 -11.57 1.01
C TYR A 124 18.32 -11.99 2.34
N LEU A 125 18.24 -11.14 3.37
CA LEU A 125 18.78 -11.45 4.69
C LEU A 125 18.09 -12.69 5.28
N ILE A 126 16.77 -12.77 5.24
CA ILE A 126 16.02 -13.92 5.77
C ILE A 126 16.39 -15.20 5.01
N ASP A 127 16.39 -15.13 3.68
CA ASP A 127 16.67 -16.28 2.82
C ASP A 127 18.08 -16.85 2.96
N THR A 128 19.04 -16.02 3.38
CA THR A 128 20.45 -16.40 3.50
C THR A 128 20.90 -16.75 4.93
N THR A 129 20.16 -16.31 5.95
CA THR A 129 20.57 -16.46 7.36
C THR A 129 19.74 -17.45 8.16
N ALA A 130 18.48 -17.70 7.76
CA ALA A 130 17.63 -18.66 8.46
C ALA A 130 18.20 -20.08 8.35
N ARG A 131 18.24 -20.81 9.47
CA ARG A 131 18.85 -22.14 9.56
C ARG A 131 17.87 -23.28 9.28
N GLY A 132 16.59 -22.97 9.17
CA GLY A 132 15.52 -23.92 8.86
C GLY A 132 14.19 -23.22 8.56
N GLU A 133 13.20 -24.00 8.12
CA GLU A 133 11.90 -23.49 7.67
C GLU A 133 11.12 -22.76 8.77
N GLU A 134 11.12 -23.26 10.00
CA GLU A 134 10.39 -22.64 11.11
C GLU A 134 10.95 -21.24 11.45
N GLU A 135 12.28 -21.13 11.60
CA GLU A 135 12.96 -19.85 11.82
C GLU A 135 12.71 -18.89 10.65
N LYS A 136 12.69 -19.41 9.42
CA LYS A 136 12.43 -18.64 8.21
C LYS A 136 11.02 -18.05 8.18
N ILE A 137 10.00 -18.83 8.54
CA ILE A 137 8.60 -18.38 8.60
C ILE A 137 8.43 -17.31 9.68
N GLU A 138 9.00 -17.51 10.87
CA GLU A 138 8.94 -16.52 11.94
C GLU A 138 9.70 -15.24 11.56
N ALA A 139 10.83 -15.35 10.87
CA ALA A 139 11.55 -14.19 10.36
C ALA A 139 10.74 -13.42 9.31
N TYR A 140 10.02 -14.11 8.40
CA TYR A 140 9.09 -13.43 7.48
C TYR A 140 7.96 -12.74 8.22
N ARG A 141 7.31 -13.42 9.19
CA ARG A 141 6.23 -12.83 9.99
C ARG A 141 6.69 -11.60 10.75
N HIS A 142 7.91 -11.64 11.28
CA HIS A 142 8.53 -10.48 11.93
C HIS A 142 8.79 -9.33 10.94
N ALA A 143 9.32 -9.64 9.75
CA ALA A 143 9.60 -8.64 8.73
C ALA A 143 8.36 -7.90 8.20
N VAL A 144 7.18 -8.54 8.21
CA VAL A 144 5.92 -7.88 7.82
C VAL A 144 5.63 -6.65 8.69
N HIS A 145 6.08 -6.60 9.95
CA HIS A 145 5.91 -5.39 10.77
C HIS A 145 6.65 -4.17 10.21
N THR A 146 7.86 -4.36 9.69
CA THR A 146 8.62 -3.27 9.03
C THR A 146 7.90 -2.79 7.77
N ILE A 147 7.34 -3.73 6.98
CA ILE A 147 6.53 -3.40 5.80
C ILE A 147 5.29 -2.60 6.23
N ASP A 148 4.58 -3.07 7.26
CA ASP A 148 3.37 -2.45 7.78
C ASP A 148 3.66 -1.00 8.22
N ASP A 149 4.74 -0.76 8.98
CA ASP A 149 5.11 0.57 9.47
C ASP A 149 5.44 1.56 8.33
N GLU A 150 6.26 1.15 7.36
CA GLU A 150 6.67 2.03 6.26
C GLU A 150 5.52 2.31 5.28
N VAL A 151 4.69 1.31 4.99
CA VAL A 151 3.51 1.45 4.13
C VAL A 151 2.46 2.32 4.81
N GLU A 152 2.15 2.07 6.09
CA GLU A 152 1.20 2.88 6.86
C GLU A 152 1.62 4.35 6.84
N HIS A 153 2.91 4.63 7.06
CA HIS A 153 3.44 5.98 7.07
C HIS A 153 3.15 6.74 5.78
N ILE A 154 3.48 6.14 4.62
CA ILE A 154 3.27 6.78 3.31
C ILE A 154 1.79 6.94 2.99
N ILE A 155 0.97 5.94 3.27
CA ILE A 155 -0.47 5.98 2.98
C ILE A 155 -1.19 7.01 3.84
N LYS A 156 -0.82 7.09 5.13
CA LYS A 156 -1.31 8.14 6.03
C LYS A 156 -0.93 9.53 5.52
N MET A 157 0.31 9.72 5.07
CA MET A 157 0.75 11.00 4.50
C MET A 157 -0.12 11.38 3.31
N ILE A 158 -0.25 10.49 2.31
CA ILE A 158 -1.04 10.70 1.08
C ILE A 158 -2.48 11.10 1.41
N THR A 159 -3.15 10.30 2.25
CA THR A 159 -4.56 10.53 2.60
C THR A 159 -4.75 11.76 3.48
N SER A 160 -3.77 12.11 4.33
CA SER A 160 -3.85 13.31 5.17
C SER A 160 -3.81 14.64 4.41
N VAL A 161 -3.28 14.63 3.18
CA VAL A 161 -3.29 15.79 2.28
C VAL A 161 -4.42 15.73 1.24
N GLY A 162 -5.42 14.86 1.47
CA GLY A 162 -6.64 14.85 0.67
C GLY A 162 -6.55 14.02 -0.62
N LYS A 163 -5.48 13.21 -0.81
CA LYS A 163 -5.23 12.45 -2.04
C LYS A 163 -5.62 10.98 -1.87
N LEU A 164 -6.08 10.35 -2.95
CA LEU A 164 -6.48 8.94 -2.91
C LEU A 164 -5.32 8.02 -3.33
N PRO A 165 -4.83 7.12 -2.45
CA PRO A 165 -3.79 6.16 -2.82
C PRO A 165 -4.36 5.09 -3.75
N ILE A 166 -3.60 4.75 -4.79
CA ILE A 166 -3.80 3.55 -5.62
C ILE A 166 -2.53 2.71 -5.46
N VAL A 167 -2.68 1.49 -4.96
CA VAL A 167 -1.54 0.65 -4.59
C VAL A 167 -1.57 -0.63 -5.40
N ILE A 168 -0.42 -0.99 -5.96
CA ILE A 168 -0.27 -2.17 -6.79
C ILE A 168 0.90 -2.97 -6.24
N GLY A 169 0.64 -4.10 -5.60
CA GLY A 169 1.71 -4.81 -4.93
C GLY A 169 1.22 -5.77 -3.87
N GLY A 170 2.15 -6.57 -3.38
CA GLY A 170 2.18 -7.98 -3.72
C GLY A 170 1.32 -8.81 -2.80
N GLY A 171 1.83 -9.18 -1.63
CA GLY A 171 1.06 -10.00 -0.70
C GLY A 171 -0.16 -9.24 -0.14
N HIS A 172 -1.24 -9.98 0.13
CA HIS A 172 -2.46 -9.42 0.71
C HIS A 172 -2.27 -8.91 2.16
N ASN A 173 -1.10 -9.17 2.77
CA ASN A 173 -0.69 -8.60 4.07
C ASN A 173 -0.74 -7.07 4.05
N ASN A 174 -0.44 -6.46 2.90
CA ASN A 174 -0.44 -5.02 2.72
C ASN A 174 -1.81 -4.38 2.98
N SER A 175 -2.92 -5.12 2.92
CA SER A 175 -4.25 -4.55 3.23
C SER A 175 -4.32 -3.92 4.63
N TYR A 176 -3.64 -4.48 5.63
CA TYR A 176 -3.63 -3.94 6.99
C TYR A 176 -3.04 -2.52 7.06
N PRO A 177 -1.78 -2.28 6.65
CA PRO A 177 -1.19 -0.94 6.69
C PRO A 177 -1.88 0.04 5.72
N LEU A 178 -2.47 -0.45 4.62
CA LEU A 178 -3.29 0.37 3.72
C LEU A 178 -4.56 0.88 4.41
N ILE A 179 -5.28 0.01 5.12
CA ILE A 179 -6.48 0.37 5.88
C ILE A 179 -6.12 1.33 7.01
N LYS A 180 -5.13 0.96 7.83
CA LYS A 180 -4.68 1.73 8.99
C LYS A 180 -4.17 3.12 8.59
N GLY A 181 -3.32 3.19 7.57
CA GLY A 181 -2.79 4.45 7.05
C GLY A 181 -3.90 5.34 6.52
N SER A 182 -4.82 4.78 5.72
CA SER A 182 -5.94 5.53 5.14
C SER A 182 -6.88 6.05 6.21
N ALA A 183 -7.26 5.21 7.17
CA ALA A 183 -8.15 5.60 8.27
C ALA A 183 -7.54 6.75 9.11
N LYS A 184 -6.25 6.65 9.46
CA LYS A 184 -5.54 7.71 10.19
C LYS A 184 -5.43 9.00 9.39
N GLY A 185 -5.07 8.91 8.10
CA GLY A 185 -4.87 10.09 7.28
C GLY A 185 -6.18 10.80 6.93
N TRP A 186 -7.24 10.06 6.58
CA TRP A 186 -8.56 10.65 6.35
C TRP A 186 -9.15 11.30 7.59
N HIS A 187 -8.92 10.72 8.77
CA HIS A 187 -9.30 11.36 10.02
C HIS A 187 -8.51 12.66 10.25
N LYS A 188 -7.18 12.65 10.05
CA LYS A 188 -6.33 13.86 10.13
C LYS A 188 -6.78 14.94 9.14
N ALA A 189 -7.24 14.56 7.95
CA ALA A 189 -7.78 15.47 6.95
C ALA A 189 -9.20 15.99 7.26
N GLY A 190 -9.84 15.50 8.33
CA GLY A 190 -11.21 15.87 8.69
C GLY A 190 -12.29 15.26 7.77
N VAL A 191 -11.95 14.27 6.96
CA VAL A 191 -12.88 13.60 6.03
C VAL A 191 -13.79 12.61 6.77
N ILE A 192 -13.27 11.95 7.80
CA ILE A 192 -14.02 11.00 8.63
C ILE A 192 -13.90 11.35 10.13
N PRO A 193 -14.98 11.17 10.92
CA PRO A 193 -15.03 11.59 12.32
C PRO A 193 -14.21 10.70 13.26
N LEU A 194 -13.97 9.44 12.87
CA LEU A 194 -13.16 8.47 13.60
C LEU A 194 -12.16 7.85 12.62
N PRO A 195 -10.97 7.41 13.07
CA PRO A 195 -10.00 6.75 12.22
C PRO A 195 -10.40 5.29 11.95
N GLN A 196 -11.57 5.09 11.33
CA GLN A 196 -12.07 3.78 10.93
C GLN A 196 -12.68 3.87 9.53
N ILE A 197 -12.46 2.86 8.69
CA ILE A 197 -13.03 2.79 7.34
C ILE A 197 -13.71 1.45 7.09
N ASN A 198 -14.63 1.42 6.13
CA ASN A 198 -15.21 0.18 5.63
C ASN A 198 -14.31 -0.39 4.53
N CYS A 199 -14.25 -1.72 4.41
CA CYS A 199 -13.52 -2.39 3.34
C CYS A 199 -14.40 -3.41 2.62
N ILE A 200 -14.33 -3.39 1.29
CA ILE A 200 -14.86 -4.45 0.43
C ILE A 200 -13.65 -5.20 -0.13
N ASN A 201 -13.51 -6.46 0.27
CA ASN A 201 -12.51 -7.37 -0.25
C ASN A 201 -13.12 -8.22 -1.35
N VAL A 202 -12.48 -8.28 -2.52
CA VAL A 202 -12.91 -9.11 -3.64
C VAL A 202 -11.91 -10.26 -3.78
N ASP A 203 -12.17 -11.35 -3.08
CA ASP A 203 -11.23 -12.46 -2.91
C ASP A 203 -11.97 -13.78 -2.64
N ALA A 204 -11.33 -14.89 -3.02
CA ALA A 204 -11.74 -16.23 -2.65
C ALA A 204 -11.47 -16.56 -1.17
N HIS A 205 -10.57 -15.81 -0.51
CA HIS A 205 -10.23 -15.94 0.91
C HIS A 205 -10.80 -14.78 1.73
N ALA A 206 -11.16 -15.06 2.98
CA ALA A 206 -11.57 -14.02 3.91
C ALA A 206 -10.40 -13.24 4.51
N ASP A 207 -9.18 -13.78 4.45
CA ASP A 207 -7.95 -13.20 5.05
C ASP A 207 -8.12 -12.65 6.48
N TYR A 208 -8.88 -13.43 7.24
CA TYR A 208 -9.32 -13.17 8.61
C TYR A 208 -8.89 -14.31 9.56
N ARG A 209 -7.71 -14.89 9.29
CA ARG A 209 -7.07 -15.92 10.14
C ARG A 209 -6.66 -15.33 11.50
N PRO A 210 -6.38 -16.19 12.51
CA PRO A 210 -5.90 -15.75 13.81
C PRO A 210 -4.60 -14.92 13.75
N THR A 211 -4.35 -14.15 14.81
CA THR A 211 -3.13 -13.36 15.01
C THR A 211 -1.97 -14.22 15.48
N GLU A 212 -1.48 -15.10 14.62
CA GLU A 212 -0.37 -16.03 14.88
C GLU A 212 0.99 -15.51 14.38
N GLY A 213 1.11 -14.19 14.20
CA GLY A 213 2.19 -13.53 13.48
C GLY A 213 1.68 -12.92 12.18
N ARG A 214 2.21 -11.76 11.79
CA ARG A 214 1.70 -11.01 10.63
C ARG A 214 2.03 -11.72 9.32
N HIS A 215 1.02 -11.95 8.49
CA HIS A 215 1.17 -12.56 7.17
C HIS A 215 -0.01 -12.20 6.26
N SER A 216 -0.08 -12.77 5.05
CA SER A 216 -1.10 -12.37 4.06
C SER A 216 -2.53 -12.71 4.49
N GLY A 217 -2.74 -13.88 5.10
CA GLY A 217 -4.07 -14.36 5.46
C GLY A 217 -4.72 -13.77 6.73
N ASN A 218 -4.16 -12.74 7.36
CA ASN A 218 -4.73 -12.15 8.59
C ASN A 218 -4.79 -10.61 8.60
N ALA A 219 -4.59 -9.95 7.46
CA ALA A 219 -4.58 -8.48 7.39
C ALA A 219 -5.86 -7.84 7.96
N PHE A 220 -7.03 -8.38 7.65
CA PHE A 220 -8.30 -7.81 8.07
C PHE A 220 -8.59 -8.07 9.56
N ARG A 221 -8.07 -9.17 10.12
CA ARG A 221 -8.14 -9.43 11.57
C ARG A 221 -7.41 -8.34 12.35
N TYR A 222 -6.16 -8.07 11.99
CA TYR A 222 -5.36 -7.02 12.63
C TYR A 222 -6.00 -5.64 12.44
N ALA A 223 -6.56 -5.35 11.26
CA ALA A 223 -7.21 -4.06 11.00
C ALA A 223 -8.44 -3.84 11.89
N GLU A 224 -9.19 -4.90 12.16
CA GLU A 224 -10.35 -4.86 13.04
C GLU A 224 -9.97 -4.81 14.52
N GLU A 225 -9.07 -5.68 14.98
CA GLU A 225 -8.62 -5.73 16.38
C GLU A 225 -7.97 -4.42 16.84
N ASP A 226 -7.22 -3.77 15.94
CA ASP A 226 -6.66 -2.44 16.19
C ASP A 226 -7.68 -1.29 16.03
N GLY A 227 -8.90 -1.60 15.60
CA GLY A 227 -10.00 -0.65 15.50
C GLY A 227 -9.99 0.25 14.27
N PHE A 228 -9.24 -0.07 13.22
CA PHE A 228 -9.19 0.72 11.97
C PHE A 228 -10.19 0.26 10.89
N LEU A 229 -10.70 -0.97 11.01
CA LEU A 229 -11.73 -1.53 10.13
C LEU A 229 -13.10 -1.46 10.82
N GLN A 230 -14.01 -0.68 10.24
CA GLN A 230 -15.36 -0.48 10.78
C GLN A 230 -16.34 -1.56 10.33
N LYS A 231 -16.40 -1.82 9.03
CA LYS A 231 -17.19 -2.90 8.44
C LYS A 231 -16.35 -3.60 7.38
N TYR A 232 -16.49 -4.90 7.31
CA TYR A 232 -15.81 -5.73 6.35
C TYR A 232 -16.82 -6.46 5.48
N CYS A 233 -16.55 -6.61 4.19
CA CYS A 233 -17.40 -7.37 3.29
C CYS A 233 -16.51 -8.12 2.31
N VAL A 234 -16.69 -9.44 2.24
CA VAL A 234 -15.96 -10.29 1.29
C VAL A 234 -16.88 -10.69 0.15
N VAL A 235 -16.46 -10.38 -1.08
CA VAL A 235 -17.17 -10.73 -2.31
C VAL A 235 -16.39 -11.81 -3.03
N GLY A 236 -17.03 -12.96 -3.26
CA GLY A 236 -16.39 -14.09 -3.94
C GLY A 236 -15.76 -15.13 -3.01
N LEU A 237 -16.03 -15.06 -1.70
CA LEU A 237 -15.53 -16.00 -0.70
C LEU A 237 -15.86 -17.44 -1.11
N HIS A 238 -14.83 -18.30 -1.13
CA HIS A 238 -14.94 -19.66 -1.60
C HIS A 238 -14.82 -20.66 -0.44
N GLU A 239 -15.81 -21.55 -0.29
CA GLU A 239 -15.93 -22.49 0.83
C GLU A 239 -14.68 -23.35 1.05
N ASN A 240 -14.06 -23.84 -0.04
CA ASN A 240 -12.82 -24.66 0.00
C ASN A 240 -11.64 -24.01 0.74
N TYR A 241 -11.59 -22.68 0.83
CA TYR A 241 -10.45 -21.97 1.41
C TYR A 241 -10.75 -21.35 2.78
N LEU A 242 -11.94 -21.62 3.33
CA LEU A 242 -12.43 -20.97 4.56
C LEU A 242 -12.23 -21.87 5.79
N PRO A 243 -11.30 -21.53 6.70
CA PRO A 243 -11.13 -22.26 7.95
C PRO A 243 -12.35 -22.10 8.87
N GLN A 244 -12.76 -23.16 9.56
CA GLN A 244 -13.93 -23.15 10.45
C GLN A 244 -13.82 -22.14 11.59
N ASN A 245 -12.62 -21.91 12.13
CA ASN A 245 -12.40 -20.89 13.16
C ASN A 245 -12.66 -19.47 12.61
N SER A 246 -12.08 -19.12 11.45
CA SER A 246 -12.36 -17.84 10.79
C SER A 246 -13.84 -17.68 10.45
N TRP A 247 -14.50 -18.73 9.95
CA TRP A 247 -15.94 -18.68 9.68
C TRP A 247 -16.77 -18.42 10.93
N SER A 248 -16.44 -19.09 12.03
CA SER A 248 -17.14 -18.92 13.31
C SER A 248 -17.03 -17.48 13.81
N ASP A 249 -15.87 -16.84 13.65
CA ASP A 249 -15.71 -15.44 14.02
C ASP A 249 -16.49 -14.50 13.10
N ILE A 250 -16.46 -14.75 11.79
CA ILE A 250 -17.18 -13.95 10.78
C ILE A 250 -18.69 -13.95 11.04
N VAL A 251 -19.32 -15.13 11.19
CA VAL A 251 -20.80 -15.19 11.36
C VAL A 251 -21.29 -14.66 12.69
N ASN A 252 -20.42 -14.61 13.70
CA ASN A 252 -20.75 -14.05 15.01
C ASN A 252 -20.43 -12.56 15.11
N ASN A 253 -19.90 -11.95 14.05
CA ASN A 253 -19.56 -10.54 14.00
C ASN A 253 -20.57 -9.77 13.14
N PRO A 254 -21.41 -8.90 13.72
CA PRO A 254 -22.44 -8.17 12.96
C PRO A 254 -21.87 -7.09 12.01
N PHE A 255 -20.56 -6.87 12.02
CA PHE A 255 -19.87 -5.90 11.17
C PHE A 255 -19.13 -6.54 9.98
N ILE A 256 -19.23 -7.87 9.82
CA ILE A 256 -18.62 -8.65 8.73
C ILE A 256 -19.70 -9.40 7.94
#